data_AF-A0A7S1DBF0-F1
#
_entry.id   AF-A0A7S1DBF0-F1
#
_cell.length_a   1.000
_cell.length_b   1.000
_cell.length_c   1.000
_cell.angle_alpha   90.00
_cell.angle_beta   90.00
_cell.angle_gamma   90.00
#
_symmetry.space_group_name_H-M   'P 1'
#
loop_
_entity.id
_entity.type
_entity.pdbx_description
1 polymer ?
#
loop_
_entity_poly.entity_id
_entity_poly.type
_entity_poly.pdbx_seq_one_letter_code
_entity_poly.pdbx_strand_id
1 'polypeptide(L)'
;EKLIMEDLTQASSAEERCKVTTKIHETWQAYSKDLLPHIKAEEDNVIPFVRAYFTPKEYSELVGKLVRHGPPVETGSMVHYNGKEQMMTLMQRNMPGLVVRILWFVLLKPRYNTYKTTMLRYLEIMNEQHDLAKTPP
;
A
#
# COMPACT_ATOMS: atom_id res chain seq x y z
N GLU A 1 -10.35 11.48 -2.09
CA GLU A 1 -10.24 10.02 -2.25
C GLU A 1 -11.24 9.20 -1.46
N LYS A 2 -11.47 9.48 -0.16
CA LYS A 2 -12.42 8.72 0.68
C LYS A 2 -13.85 8.60 0.08
N LEU A 3 -14.32 9.65 -0.61
CA LEU A 3 -15.64 9.69 -1.24
C LEU A 3 -15.86 8.57 -2.29
N ILE A 4 -14.91 8.36 -3.22
CA ILE A 4 -15.15 7.50 -4.40
C ILE A 4 -15.19 6.01 -4.03
N MET A 5 -14.43 5.61 -3.00
CA MET A 5 -14.42 4.24 -2.50
C MET A 5 -15.63 3.92 -1.62
N GLU A 6 -16.16 4.92 -0.90
CA GLU A 6 -17.42 4.80 -0.15
C GLU A 6 -18.60 4.62 -1.13
N ASP A 7 -18.60 5.35 -2.26
CA ASP A 7 -19.59 5.23 -3.33
C ASP A 7 -19.61 3.80 -3.93
N LEU A 8 -18.44 3.15 -4.09
CA LEU A 8 -18.36 1.78 -4.61
C LEU A 8 -19.05 0.76 -3.69
N THR A 9 -18.99 0.97 -2.38
CA THR A 9 -19.67 0.09 -1.40
C THR A 9 -21.15 0.39 -1.21
N GLN A 10 -21.60 1.58 -1.60
CA GLN A 10 -23.00 2.00 -1.50
C GLN A 10 -23.78 1.83 -2.82
N ALA A 11 -23.09 1.61 -3.93
CA ALA A 11 -23.69 1.39 -5.24
C ALA A 11 -24.64 0.18 -5.23
N SER A 12 -25.93 0.48 -5.39
CA SER A 12 -27.02 -0.49 -5.26
C SER A 12 -27.18 -1.35 -6.51
N SER A 13 -26.84 -0.80 -7.68
CA SER A 13 -26.99 -1.46 -8.98
C SER A 13 -25.64 -1.82 -9.64
N ALA A 14 -25.67 -2.80 -10.55
CA ALA A 14 -24.49 -3.17 -11.34
C ALA A 14 -24.01 -2.02 -12.25
N GLU A 15 -24.95 -1.21 -12.76
CA GLU A 15 -24.64 -0.05 -13.61
C GLU A 15 -23.91 1.05 -12.83
N GLU A 16 -24.34 1.34 -11.59
CA GLU A 16 -23.65 2.29 -10.71
C GLU A 16 -22.24 1.81 -10.36
N ARG A 17 -22.08 0.52 -10.03
CA ARG A 17 -20.76 -0.06 -9.76
C ARG A 17 -19.83 0.07 -10.97
N CYS A 18 -20.32 -0.22 -12.18
CA CYS A 18 -19.55 -0.07 -13.41
C CYS A 18 -19.09 1.38 -13.64
N LYS A 19 -19.97 2.36 -13.44
CA LYS A 19 -19.63 3.80 -13.54
C LYS A 19 -18.56 4.21 -12.54
N VAL A 20 -18.70 3.81 -11.28
CA VAL A 20 -17.72 4.12 -10.22
C VAL A 20 -16.37 3.47 -10.51
N THR A 21 -16.35 2.18 -10.89
CA THR A 21 -15.12 1.46 -11.25
C THR A 21 -14.42 2.09 -12.45
N THR A 22 -15.16 2.52 -13.47
CA THR A 22 -14.60 3.21 -14.65
C THR A 22 -13.91 4.51 -14.23
N LYS A 23 -14.57 5.33 -13.40
CA LYS A 23 -14.01 6.58 -12.88
C LYS A 23 -12.75 6.35 -12.02
N ILE A 24 -12.75 5.32 -11.19
CA ILE A 24 -11.55 4.92 -10.42
C ILE A 24 -10.41 4.55 -11.37
N HIS A 25 -10.69 3.77 -12.41
CA HIS A 25 -9.69 3.36 -13.38
C HIS A 25 -9.08 4.55 -14.12
N GLU A 26 -9.89 5.47 -14.63
CA GLU A 26 -9.42 6.70 -15.29
C GLU A 26 -8.57 7.56 -14.35
N THR A 27 -9.01 7.73 -13.09
CA THR A 27 -8.26 8.47 -12.08
C THR A 27 -6.92 7.79 -11.78
N TRP A 28 -6.91 6.47 -11.68
CA TRP A 28 -5.68 5.68 -11.48
C TRP A 28 -4.72 5.79 -12.68
N GLN A 29 -5.23 5.75 -13.91
CA GLN A 29 -4.40 5.94 -15.10
C GLN A 29 -3.73 7.32 -15.11
N ALA A 30 -4.49 8.38 -14.80
CA ALA A 30 -3.94 9.72 -14.70
C ALA A 30 -2.88 9.81 -13.59
N TYR A 31 -3.19 9.29 -12.40
CA TYR A 31 -2.29 9.30 -11.26
C TYR A 31 -1.00 8.49 -11.51
N SER A 32 -1.11 7.29 -12.07
CA SER A 32 0.03 6.40 -12.33
C SER A 32 0.99 6.97 -13.39
N LYS A 33 0.48 7.74 -14.35
CA LYS A 33 1.30 8.43 -15.35
C LYS A 33 2.29 9.41 -14.71
N ASP A 34 1.90 10.07 -13.63
CA ASP A 34 2.77 11.02 -12.91
C ASP A 34 3.57 10.33 -11.80
N LEU A 35 2.98 9.34 -11.12
CA LEU A 35 3.61 8.63 -10.01
C LEU A 35 4.77 7.74 -10.46
N LEU A 36 4.62 6.96 -11.54
CA LEU A 36 5.63 5.98 -11.95
C LEU A 36 6.96 6.63 -12.35
N PRO A 37 6.99 7.73 -13.13
CA PRO A 37 8.23 8.46 -13.38
C PRO A 37 8.86 9.04 -12.12
N HIS A 38 8.03 9.51 -11.17
CA HIS A 38 8.52 10.03 -9.90
C HIS A 38 9.21 8.94 -9.07
N ILE A 39 8.57 7.78 -8.89
CA ILE A 39 9.17 6.63 -8.19
C ILE A 39 10.47 6.20 -8.88
N LYS A 40 10.47 6.13 -10.21
CA LYS A 40 11.68 5.80 -10.98
C LYS A 40 12.81 6.81 -10.71
N ALA A 41 12.51 8.10 -10.67
CA ALA A 41 13.49 9.13 -10.36
C ALA A 41 14.04 9.00 -8.93
N GLU A 42 13.20 8.61 -7.97
CA GLU A 42 13.64 8.31 -6.60
C GLU A 42 14.57 7.10 -6.55
N GLU A 43 14.25 6.01 -7.25
CA GLU A 43 15.08 4.81 -7.31
C GLU A 43 16.43 5.04 -7.99
N ASP A 44 16.44 5.76 -9.11
CA ASP A 44 17.64 5.98 -9.90
C ASP A 44 18.59 7.04 -9.28
N ASN A 45 18.04 8.00 -8.52
CA ASN A 45 18.83 9.15 -8.04
C ASN A 45 18.79 9.28 -6.52
N VAL A 46 17.59 9.42 -5.94
CA VAL A 46 17.44 9.80 -4.52
C VAL A 46 17.95 8.69 -3.60
N ILE A 47 17.58 7.44 -3.84
CA ILE A 47 18.01 6.31 -3.02
C ILE A 47 19.55 6.14 -3.06
N PRO A 48 20.22 6.17 -4.23
CA PRO A 48 21.68 6.21 -4.30
C PRO A 48 22.31 7.38 -3.54
N PHE A 49 21.78 8.60 -3.68
CA PHE A 49 22.28 9.76 -2.95
C PHE A 49 22.15 9.58 -1.44
N VAL A 50 21.00 9.07 -0.99
CA VAL A 50 20.78 8.78 0.43
C VAL A 50 21.83 7.79 0.95
N ARG A 51 22.11 6.73 0.20
CA ARG A 51 23.12 5.73 0.57
C ARG A 51 24.55 6.27 0.54
N ALA A 52 24.84 7.24 -0.33
CA ALA A 52 26.16 7.83 -0.46
C ALA A 52 26.47 8.85 0.65
N TYR A 53 25.46 9.61 1.09
CA TYR A 53 25.65 10.76 1.98
C TYR A 53 25.18 10.54 3.42
N PHE A 54 24.35 9.52 3.70
CA PHE A 54 23.87 9.23 5.05
C PHE A 54 24.33 7.87 5.53
N THR A 55 24.64 7.78 6.82
CA THR A 55 24.90 6.49 7.45
C THR A 55 23.60 5.69 7.61
N PRO A 56 23.68 4.35 7.68
CA PRO A 56 22.51 3.53 7.96
C PRO A 56 21.78 3.92 9.25
N LYS A 57 22.52 4.41 10.26
CA LYS A 57 21.94 4.85 11.53
C LYS A 57 21.07 6.09 11.33
N GLU A 58 21.58 7.14 10.69
CA GLU A 58 20.84 8.38 10.42
C GLU A 58 19.61 8.13 9.57
N TYR A 59 19.75 7.30 8.52
CA TYR A 59 18.63 6.95 7.67
C TYR A 59 17.58 6.10 8.39
N SER A 60 18.00 5.17 9.26
CA SER A 60 17.07 4.31 10.01
C SER A 60 16.16 5.09 10.96
N GLU A 61 16.62 6.22 11.51
CA GLU A 61 15.79 7.07 12.37
C GLU A 61 14.68 7.76 11.57
N LEU A 62 15.01 8.23 10.36
CA LEU A 62 14.06 8.83 9.41
C LEU A 62 13.01 7.81 8.95
N VAL A 63 13.45 6.65 8.48
CA VAL A 63 12.54 5.56 8.08
C VAL A 63 11.70 5.09 9.26
N GLY A 64 12.30 4.99 10.45
CA GLY A 64 11.58 4.62 11.67
C GLY A 64 10.50 5.62 12.10
N LYS A 65 10.65 6.91 11.77
CA LYS A 65 9.57 7.91 11.94
C LYS A 65 8.48 7.73 10.90
N LEU A 66 8.86 7.50 9.64
CA LEU A 66 7.90 7.23 8.56
C LEU A 66 7.05 5.99 8.85
N VAL A 67 7.66 4.90 9.32
CA VAL A 67 6.92 3.69 9.68
C VAL A 67 6.07 3.90 10.94
N ARG A 68 6.49 4.72 11.92
CA ARG A 68 5.69 4.96 13.13
C ARG A 68 4.50 5.90 12.90
N HIS A 69 4.67 6.93 12.09
CA HIS A 69 3.65 7.96 11.88
C HIS A 69 2.98 7.89 10.51
N GLY A 70 3.46 7.02 9.63
CA GLY A 70 2.91 6.80 8.31
C GLY A 70 1.47 6.31 8.39
N PRO A 71 0.64 6.64 7.39
CA PRO A 71 -0.75 6.30 7.47
C PRO A 71 -0.96 4.77 7.44
N PRO A 72 -2.02 4.27 8.13
CA PRO A 72 -2.13 2.85 8.44
C PRO A 72 -2.23 1.94 7.21
N VAL A 73 -2.89 2.41 6.16
CA VAL A 73 -3.15 1.64 4.94
C VAL A 73 -1.85 1.44 4.16
N GLU A 74 -1.09 2.51 3.98
CA GLU A 74 0.17 2.56 3.25
C GLU A 74 1.22 1.72 3.97
N THR A 75 1.32 1.86 5.30
CA THR A 75 2.21 1.02 6.10
C THR A 75 1.80 -0.45 6.03
N GLY A 76 0.50 -0.75 6.04
CA GLY A 76 -0.02 -2.11 5.89
C GLY A 76 0.26 -2.69 4.50
N SER A 77 0.20 -1.87 3.44
CA SER A 77 0.52 -2.28 2.07
C SER A 77 1.96 -2.75 1.93
N MET A 78 2.90 -2.07 2.61
CA MET A 78 4.31 -2.47 2.64
C MET A 78 4.48 -3.87 3.23
N VAL A 79 3.78 -4.19 4.32
CA VAL A 79 3.82 -5.53 4.94
C VAL A 79 3.20 -6.58 4.00
N HIS A 80 2.14 -6.21 3.27
CA HIS A 80 1.50 -7.10 2.31
C HIS A 80 2.41 -7.46 1.15
N TYR A 81 2.97 -6.47 0.46
CA TYR A 81 3.77 -6.69 -0.75
C TYR A 81 5.17 -7.25 -0.49
N ASN A 82 5.81 -6.91 0.63
CA ASN A 82 7.06 -7.56 1.02
C ASN A 82 6.83 -9.00 1.50
N GLY A 83 5.61 -9.32 1.96
CA GLY A 83 5.31 -10.59 2.60
C GLY A 83 5.74 -10.62 4.07
N LYS A 84 4.89 -11.25 4.89
CA LYS A 84 5.08 -11.34 6.34
C LYS A 84 6.45 -11.96 6.70
N GLU A 85 6.80 -13.07 6.06
CA GLU A 85 8.02 -13.80 6.42
C GLU A 85 9.28 -12.99 6.13
N GLN A 86 9.38 -12.40 4.94
CA GLN A 86 10.52 -11.56 4.56
C GLN A 86 10.64 -10.33 5.46
N MET A 87 9.51 -9.67 5.77
CA MET A 87 9.48 -8.56 6.71
C MET A 87 9.98 -8.98 8.11
N MET A 88 9.52 -10.14 8.62
CA MET A 88 9.97 -10.66 9.91
C MET A 88 11.46 -11.01 9.91
N THR A 89 11.97 -11.62 8.83
CA THR A 89 13.40 -11.93 8.66
C THR A 89 14.25 -10.65 8.65
N LEU A 90 13.82 -9.61 7.93
CA LEU A 90 14.51 -8.31 7.88
C LEU A 90 14.57 -7.64 9.26
N MET A 91 13.47 -7.71 10.02
CA MET A 91 13.43 -7.15 11.38
C MET A 91 14.29 -7.95 12.36
N GLN A 92 14.27 -9.27 12.30
CA GLN A 92 15.07 -10.15 13.17
C GLN A 92 16.57 -10.02 12.94
N ARG A 93 17.00 -9.66 11.72
CA ARG A 93 18.41 -9.40 11.42
C ARG A 93 18.97 -8.20 12.19
N ASN A 94 18.13 -7.26 12.57
CA ASN A 94 18.55 -5.97 13.14
C ASN A 94 18.02 -5.71 14.56
N MET A 95 17.16 -6.56 15.09
CA MET A 95 16.52 -6.38 16.40
C MET A 95 16.38 -7.70 17.18
N PRO A 96 16.43 -7.66 18.54
CA PRO A 96 16.17 -8.82 19.36
C PRO A 96 14.78 -9.42 19.10
N GLY A 97 14.67 -10.75 19.12
CA GLY A 97 13.43 -11.46 18.77
C GLY A 97 12.19 -11.05 19.59
N LEU A 98 12.37 -10.67 20.86
CA LEU A 98 11.27 -10.16 21.69
C LEU A 98 10.74 -8.81 21.18
N VAL A 99 11.63 -7.89 20.81
CA VAL A 99 11.29 -6.57 20.27
C VAL A 99 10.53 -6.72 18.95
N VAL A 100 10.98 -7.63 18.08
CA VAL A 100 10.31 -7.92 16.81
C VAL A 100 8.89 -8.45 17.02
N ARG A 101 8.68 -9.34 18.02
CA ARG A 101 7.33 -9.83 18.35
C ARG A 101 6.42 -8.69 18.83
N ILE A 102 6.91 -7.83 19.72
CA ILE A 102 6.13 -6.69 20.22
C ILE A 102 5.77 -5.76 19.06
N LEU A 103 6.74 -5.40 18.21
CA LEU A 103 6.52 -4.53 17.07
C LEU A 103 5.50 -5.11 16.08
N TRP A 104 5.57 -6.43 15.85
CA TRP A 104 4.60 -7.13 15.02
C TRP A 104 3.18 -6.99 15.58
N PHE A 105 2.95 -7.33 16.85
CA PHE A 105 1.61 -7.35 17.41
C PHE A 105 1.03 -5.96 17.67
N VAL A 106 1.85 -4.99 18.06
CA VAL A 106 1.40 -3.65 18.45
C VAL A 106 1.26 -2.73 17.23
N LEU A 107 2.18 -2.80 16.27
CA LEU A 107 2.25 -1.83 15.18
C LEU A 107 1.86 -2.43 13.83
N LEU A 108 2.53 -3.51 13.42
CA LEU A 108 2.44 -3.98 12.03
C LEU A 108 1.18 -4.80 11.75
N LYS A 109 0.79 -5.70 12.64
CA LYS A 109 -0.40 -6.55 12.48
C LYS A 109 -1.69 -5.74 12.37
N PRO A 110 -1.96 -4.73 13.24
CA PRO A 110 -3.15 -3.89 13.09
C PRO A 110 -3.19 -3.18 11.74
N ARG A 111 -2.06 -2.59 11.31
CA ARG A 111 -1.96 -1.85 10.04
C ARG A 111 -2.11 -2.75 8.82
N TYR A 112 -1.48 -3.93 8.85
CA TYR A 112 -1.66 -4.95 7.84
C TYR A 112 -3.13 -5.36 7.71
N ASN A 113 -3.81 -5.57 8.84
CA ASN A 113 -5.25 -5.87 8.84
C ASN A 113 -6.06 -4.72 8.26
N THR A 114 -5.77 -3.46 8.63
CA THR A 114 -6.43 -2.28 8.05
C THR A 114 -6.28 -2.25 6.53
N TYR A 115 -5.07 -2.46 6.02
CA TYR A 115 -4.84 -2.55 4.58
C TYR A 115 -5.68 -3.65 3.92
N LYS A 116 -5.71 -4.86 4.52
CA LYS A 116 -6.53 -5.96 3.99
C LYS A 116 -8.02 -5.63 3.97
N THR A 117 -8.56 -5.11 5.08
CA THR A 117 -10.01 -4.86 5.20
C THR A 117 -10.48 -3.71 4.32
N THR A 118 -9.59 -2.75 4.07
CA THR A 118 -9.91 -1.57 3.28
C THR A 118 -9.57 -1.81 1.80
N MET A 119 -8.29 -2.00 1.47
CA MET A 119 -7.84 -1.97 0.07
C MET A 119 -8.05 -3.27 -0.68
N LEU A 120 -7.78 -4.45 -0.08
CA LEU A 120 -7.96 -5.72 -0.81
C LEU A 120 -9.42 -5.94 -1.17
N ARG A 121 -10.34 -5.58 -0.28
CA ARG A 121 -11.78 -5.62 -0.57
C ARG A 121 -12.15 -4.78 -1.78
N TYR A 122 -11.60 -3.57 -1.90
CA TYR A 122 -11.86 -2.72 -3.07
C TYR A 122 -11.25 -3.29 -4.35
N LEU A 123 -10.05 -3.86 -4.27
CA LEU A 123 -9.38 -4.50 -5.41
C LEU A 123 -10.18 -5.72 -5.91
N GLU A 124 -10.70 -6.54 -5.01
CA GLU A 124 -11.57 -7.68 -5.34
C GLU A 124 -12.81 -7.22 -6.10
N ILE A 125 -13.54 -6.22 -5.58
CA ILE A 125 -14.73 -5.66 -6.24
C ILE A 125 -14.38 -5.12 -7.63
N MET A 126 -13.27 -4.39 -7.78
CA MET A 126 -12.85 -3.86 -9.08
C MET A 126 -12.49 -4.97 -10.07
N ASN A 127 -11.83 -6.03 -9.62
CA ASN A 127 -11.45 -7.16 -10.48
C ASN A 127 -12.69 -7.93 -10.96
N GLU A 128 -13.66 -8.18 -10.06
CA GLU A 128 -14.94 -8.79 -10.42
C GLU A 128 -15.71 -7.97 -11.48
N GLN A 129 -15.76 -6.65 -11.33
CA GLN A 129 -16.45 -5.78 -12.32
C GLN A 129 -15.73 -5.77 -13.67
N HIS A 130 -14.39 -5.79 -13.68
CA HIS A 130 -13.61 -5.87 -14.90
C HIS A 130 -13.80 -7.19 -15.64
N ASP A 131 -13.92 -8.31 -14.91
CA ASP A 131 -14.19 -9.62 -15.52
C ASP A 131 -15.61 -9.69 -16.10
N LEU A 132 -16.61 -9.15 -15.39
CA LEU A 132 -17.99 -9.02 -15.90
C LEU A 132 -18.07 -8.17 -17.17
N ALA A 133 -17.26 -7.12 -17.30
CA ALA A 133 -17.22 -6.28 -18.49
C ALA A 133 -16.61 -6.98 -19.72
N LYS A 134 -15.88 -8.09 -19.54
CA LYS A 134 -15.22 -8.84 -20.62
C LYS A 134 -16.05 -10.00 -21.17
N THR A 135 -17.04 -10.48 -20.43
CA THR A 135 -18.00 -11.49 -20.90
C THR A 135 -19.35 -10.85 -21.16
N PRO A 136 -19.64 -10.43 -22.41
CA PRO A 136 -20.99 -10.01 -22.76
C PRO A 136 -21.95 -11.22 -22.71
N PRO A 137 -23.25 -10.99 -22.45
CA PRO A 137 -24.28 -12.03 -22.49
C PRO A 137 -24.44 -12.66 -23.88
#